data_AF-A0A7X9ACR8-F1
#
_entry.id   AF-A0A7X9ACR8-F1
#
_cell.length_a   1.000
_cell.length_b   1.000
_cell.length_c   1.000
_cell.angle_alpha   90.00
_cell.angle_beta   90.00
_cell.angle_gamma   90.00
#
_symmetry.space_group_name_H-M   'P 1'
#
loop_
_entity.id
_entity.type
_entity.pdbx_description
1 polymer ?
#
loop_
_entity_poly.entity_id
_entity_poly.type
_entity_poly.pdbx_seq_one_letter_code
_entity_poly.pdbx_strand_id
1 'polypeptide(L)'
;MNTTVAIYTDGEVAVHHVARAVRQLGLYSQVAFTPQMLDALEAKAIILCDQTQKPESDLPMLHIDSTTTLDFKVLKTFLFNQCVLTPSWSLEAFVDEQVQRIREQVGSGRVLLGLSGGVDSSVAALLIHRAIGDRLVCVFVDHGLLRKGEGDAVRALFADQHQIQMISVDAQDQFLGELAGVSDPEEKRKIIGRLFVVTFYGAARKLGKIDFLAQGTIYADVIESQNPAKGGSLAIKSHHNVGGLPDDLQWQLLEPLR
;
A
#
# COMPACT_ATOMS: atom_id res chain seq x y z
N MET A 1 -12.35 5.46 16.57
CA MET A 1 -11.22 4.59 16.18
C MET A 1 -11.65 3.15 16.37
N ASN A 2 -11.33 2.29 15.40
CA ASN A 2 -11.63 0.87 15.48
C ASN A 2 -10.84 0.21 16.61
N THR A 3 -11.41 -0.82 17.23
CA THR A 3 -10.67 -1.64 18.19
C THR A 3 -9.56 -2.41 17.47
N THR A 4 -8.30 -2.11 17.81
CA THR A 4 -7.10 -2.74 17.22
C THR A 4 -6.64 -3.93 18.04
N VAL A 5 -6.41 -5.05 17.37
CA VAL A 5 -5.71 -6.24 17.90
C VAL A 5 -4.31 -6.30 17.29
N ALA A 6 -3.27 -6.35 18.12
CA ALA A 6 -1.91 -6.48 17.65
C ALA A 6 -1.57 -7.95 17.36
N ILE A 7 -0.99 -8.23 16.20
CA ILE A 7 -0.37 -9.51 15.86
C ILE A 7 1.13 -9.36 16.06
N TYR A 8 1.65 -9.85 17.18
CA TYR A 8 3.05 -9.63 17.57
C TYR A 8 3.91 -10.82 17.16
N THR A 9 4.96 -10.57 16.37
CA THR A 9 5.84 -11.60 15.80
C THR A 9 7.28 -11.10 15.67
N ASP A 10 8.27 -11.98 15.75
CA ASP A 10 9.68 -11.69 15.40
C ASP A 10 9.91 -11.54 13.89
N GLY A 11 8.95 -11.93 13.06
CA GLY A 11 8.97 -11.80 11.61
C GLY A 11 9.60 -12.97 10.86
N GLU A 12 10.00 -14.04 11.55
CA GLU A 12 10.53 -15.27 10.93
C GLU A 12 9.45 -16.02 10.13
N VAL A 13 8.20 -15.98 10.62
CA VAL A 13 7.04 -16.63 10.00
C VAL A 13 6.01 -15.61 9.53
N ALA A 14 5.38 -15.89 8.39
CA ALA A 14 4.37 -15.02 7.79
C ALA A 14 3.00 -15.12 8.51
N VAL A 15 2.66 -14.09 9.30
CA VAL A 15 1.44 -14.06 10.13
C VAL A 15 0.23 -13.35 9.50
N HIS A 16 0.25 -13.05 8.20
CA HIS A 16 -0.84 -12.30 7.52
C HIS A 16 -2.20 -13.01 7.63
N HIS A 17 -2.18 -14.34 7.66
CA HIS A 17 -3.38 -15.17 7.78
C HIS A 17 -4.02 -15.05 9.17
N VAL A 18 -3.22 -14.84 10.23
CA VAL A 18 -3.69 -14.54 11.59
C VAL A 18 -4.41 -13.19 11.62
N ALA A 19 -3.78 -12.15 11.08
CA ALA A 19 -4.41 -10.83 10.96
C ALA A 19 -5.73 -10.90 10.18
N ARG A 20 -5.76 -11.66 9.08
CA ARG A 20 -6.98 -11.88 8.30
C ARG A 20 -8.06 -12.59 9.11
N ALA A 21 -7.71 -13.60 9.92
CA ALA A 21 -8.66 -14.31 10.77
C ALA A 21 -9.31 -13.37 11.79
N VAL A 22 -8.54 -12.46 12.41
CA VAL A 22 -9.09 -11.45 13.32
C VAL A 22 -10.05 -10.49 12.59
N ARG A 23 -9.69 -10.03 11.40
CA ARG A 23 -10.54 -9.17 10.57
C ARG A 23 -11.84 -9.85 10.13
N GLN A 24 -11.80 -11.16 9.86
CA GLN A 24 -13.02 -11.94 9.59
C GLN A 24 -13.98 -12.01 10.78
N LEU A 25 -13.49 -11.76 11.99
CA LEU A 25 -14.30 -11.65 13.20
C LEU A 25 -14.84 -10.22 13.42
N GLY A 26 -14.57 -9.27 12.53
CA GLY A 26 -15.05 -7.89 12.63
C GLY A 26 -14.21 -7.00 13.54
N LEU A 27 -12.95 -7.36 13.80
CA LEU A 27 -12.00 -6.56 14.56
C LEU A 27 -10.85 -6.08 13.66
N TYR A 28 -10.40 -4.85 13.85
CA TYR A 28 -9.20 -4.40 13.14
C TYR A 28 -7.98 -5.09 13.73
N SER A 29 -7.01 -5.40 12.88
CA SER A 29 -5.76 -6.01 13.33
C SER A 29 -4.57 -5.47 12.57
N GLN A 30 -3.42 -5.38 13.23
CA GLN A 30 -2.17 -4.91 12.65
C GLN A 30 -0.99 -5.71 13.20
N VAL A 31 0.00 -5.98 12.35
CA VAL A 31 1.22 -6.72 12.71
C VAL A 31 2.25 -5.77 13.31
N ALA A 32 2.91 -6.20 14.39
CA ALA A 32 4.00 -5.48 15.04
C ALA A 32 5.20 -6.41 15.23
N PHE A 33 6.39 -5.90 14.90
CA PHE A 33 7.67 -6.63 15.02
C PHE A 33 8.49 -6.22 16.24
N THR A 34 8.20 -5.04 16.79
CA THR A 34 8.97 -4.45 17.88
C THR A 34 8.04 -3.89 18.95
N PRO A 35 8.52 -3.74 20.20
CA PRO A 35 7.75 -3.08 21.25
C PRO A 35 7.32 -1.66 20.85
N GLN A 36 8.17 -0.89 20.17
CA GLN A 36 7.82 0.46 19.72
C GLN A 36 6.67 0.46 18.70
N MET A 37 6.63 -0.51 17.79
CA MET A 37 5.50 -0.66 16.88
C MET A 37 4.24 -1.03 17.65
N LEU A 38 4.34 -1.98 18.58
CA LEU A 38 3.22 -2.42 19.41
C LEU A 38 2.61 -1.26 20.20
N ASP A 39 3.44 -0.44 20.83
CA ASP A 39 3.02 0.74 21.60
C ASP A 39 2.29 1.76 20.73
N ALA A 40 2.76 1.97 19.49
CA ALA A 40 2.14 2.90 18.55
C ALA A 40 0.76 2.45 18.04
N LEU A 41 0.39 1.17 18.20
CA LEU A 41 -0.90 0.65 17.73
C LEU A 41 -2.07 0.98 18.67
N GLU A 42 -1.79 1.40 19.91
CA GLU A 42 -2.80 1.56 20.97
C GLU A 42 -3.73 0.34 21.09
N ALA A 43 -3.16 -0.86 20.92
CA ALA A 43 -3.89 -2.12 20.83
C ALA A 43 -4.66 -2.44 22.13
N LYS A 44 -5.76 -3.19 22.00
CA LYS A 44 -6.56 -3.67 23.14
C LYS A 44 -6.28 -5.12 23.52
N ALA A 45 -5.64 -5.87 22.64
CA ALA A 45 -5.24 -7.25 22.86
C ALA A 45 -4.05 -7.60 21.97
N ILE A 46 -3.26 -8.58 22.39
CA ILE A 46 -2.09 -9.09 21.66
C ILE A 46 -2.31 -10.55 21.30
N ILE A 47 -2.06 -10.88 20.04
CA ILE A 47 -1.87 -12.26 19.58
C ILE A 47 -0.37 -12.44 19.38
N LEU A 48 0.29 -13.12 20.33
CA LEU A 48 1.69 -13.47 20.26
C LEU A 48 1.85 -14.68 19.35
N CYS A 49 2.70 -14.60 18.33
CA CYS A 49 2.88 -15.68 17.35
C CYS A 49 4.20 -16.42 17.58
N ASP A 50 4.16 -17.74 17.47
CA ASP A 50 5.34 -18.61 17.32
C ASP A 50 6.35 -18.47 18.47
N GLN A 51 7.66 -18.49 18.19
CA GLN A 51 8.71 -18.40 19.21
C GLN A 51 9.07 -16.95 19.58
N THR A 52 8.20 -16.00 19.22
CA THR A 52 8.44 -14.57 19.46
C THR A 52 8.56 -14.29 20.95
N GLN A 53 9.58 -13.52 21.33
CA GLN A 53 9.75 -13.09 22.71
C GLN A 53 8.53 -12.27 23.17
N LYS A 54 7.93 -12.68 24.30
CA LYS A 54 6.79 -11.98 24.88
C LYS A 54 7.14 -10.51 25.15
N PRO A 55 6.33 -9.54 24.67
CA PRO A 55 6.55 -8.12 24.97
C PRO A 55 6.18 -7.80 26.42
N GLU A 56 6.82 -6.78 26.98
CA GLU A 56 6.45 -6.22 28.28
C GLU A 56 5.17 -5.39 28.11
N SER A 57 4.03 -5.96 28.49
CA SER A 57 2.71 -5.32 28.34
C SER A 57 1.69 -5.92 29.30
N ASP A 58 0.81 -5.08 29.82
CA ASP A 58 -0.34 -5.50 30.65
C ASP A 58 -1.56 -5.91 29.83
N LEU A 59 -1.49 -5.80 28.50
CA LEU A 59 -2.59 -6.18 27.62
C LEU A 59 -2.86 -7.70 27.69
N PRO A 60 -4.13 -8.13 27.56
CA PRO A 60 -4.44 -9.54 27.44
C PRO A 60 -3.73 -10.13 26.21
N MET A 61 -3.13 -11.30 26.38
CA MET A 61 -2.35 -11.96 25.32
C MET A 61 -2.82 -13.40 25.08
N LEU A 62 -2.93 -13.76 23.81
CA LEU A 62 -3.10 -15.14 23.36
C LEU A 62 -1.86 -15.57 22.59
N HIS A 63 -1.23 -16.67 23.01
CA HIS A 63 -0.13 -17.28 22.26
C HIS A 63 -0.68 -18.29 21.25
N ILE A 64 -0.24 -18.19 20.00
CA ILE A 64 -0.62 -19.11 18.92
C ILE A 64 0.61 -19.60 18.15
N ASP A 65 0.51 -20.82 17.61
CA ASP A 65 1.41 -21.33 16.57
C ASP A 65 0.80 -21.02 15.20
N SER A 66 1.41 -20.06 14.49
CA SER A 66 0.94 -19.57 13.19
C SER A 66 1.27 -20.53 12.03
N THR A 67 2.06 -21.57 12.27
CA THR A 67 2.38 -22.60 11.26
C THR A 67 1.29 -23.67 11.12
N THR A 68 0.32 -23.68 12.04
CA THR A 68 -0.76 -24.65 12.10
C THR A 68 -2.11 -24.04 11.71
N THR A 69 -3.14 -24.88 11.60
CA THR A 69 -4.49 -24.38 11.32
C THR A 69 -5.02 -23.63 12.53
N LEU A 70 -5.40 -22.36 12.33
CA LEU A 70 -5.95 -21.51 13.38
C LEU A 70 -7.30 -22.03 13.89
N ASP A 71 -7.42 -22.18 15.21
CA ASP A 71 -8.68 -22.47 15.87
C ASP A 71 -9.48 -21.17 16.09
N PHE A 72 -10.47 -20.95 15.23
CA PHE A 72 -11.38 -19.81 15.33
C PHE A 72 -12.18 -19.77 16.63
N LYS A 73 -12.43 -20.90 17.29
CA LYS A 73 -13.14 -20.94 18.58
C LYS A 73 -12.27 -20.36 19.69
N VAL A 74 -10.98 -20.69 19.70
CA VAL A 74 -10.01 -20.12 20.64
C VAL A 74 -9.88 -18.61 20.42
N LEU A 75 -9.69 -18.19 19.16
CA LEU A 75 -9.64 -16.76 18.81
C LEU A 75 -10.90 -16.00 19.26
N LYS A 76 -12.10 -16.52 18.96
CA LYS A 76 -13.36 -15.89 19.38
C LYS A 76 -13.48 -15.82 20.90
N THR A 77 -13.12 -16.88 21.61
CA THR A 77 -13.20 -16.92 23.08
C THR A 77 -12.28 -15.89 23.69
N PHE A 78 -11.04 -15.80 23.22
CA PHE A 78 -10.09 -14.79 23.68
C PHE A 78 -10.58 -13.37 23.38
N LEU A 79 -10.93 -13.08 22.12
CA LEU A 79 -11.25 -11.72 21.68
C LEU A 79 -12.57 -11.20 22.27
N PHE A 80 -13.62 -12.04 22.33
CA PHE A 80 -14.96 -11.60 22.71
C PHE A 80 -15.32 -11.92 24.16
N ASN A 81 -14.86 -13.04 24.71
CA ASN A 81 -15.24 -13.43 26.07
C ASN A 81 -14.22 -12.95 27.11
N GLN A 82 -12.92 -12.98 26.79
CA GLN A 82 -11.87 -12.55 27.73
C GLN A 82 -11.53 -11.07 27.58
N CYS A 83 -11.31 -10.61 26.34
CA CYS A 83 -10.96 -9.21 26.07
C CYS A 83 -12.20 -8.29 25.94
N VAL A 84 -13.40 -8.88 25.81
CA VAL A 84 -14.69 -8.17 25.71
C VAL A 84 -14.69 -7.12 24.58
N LEU A 85 -14.01 -7.42 23.47
CA LEU A 85 -13.94 -6.51 22.32
C LEU A 85 -15.27 -6.51 21.57
N THR A 86 -15.65 -5.38 20.99
CA THR A 86 -16.85 -5.27 20.16
C THR A 86 -16.46 -5.31 18.69
N PRO A 87 -17.09 -6.14 17.84
CA PRO A 87 -16.81 -6.15 16.41
C PRO A 87 -17.30 -4.83 15.80
N SER A 88 -16.36 -3.92 15.53
CA SER A 88 -16.62 -2.58 14.99
C SER A 88 -16.00 -2.35 13.62
N TRP A 89 -15.25 -3.32 13.10
CA TRP A 89 -14.52 -3.19 11.86
C TRP A 89 -15.26 -3.88 10.71
N SER A 90 -15.42 -3.15 9.61
CA SER A 90 -15.84 -3.67 8.30
C SER A 90 -15.01 -3.03 7.20
N LEU A 91 -15.00 -3.63 6.01
CA LEU A 91 -14.28 -3.07 4.87
C LEU A 91 -14.90 -1.74 4.43
N GLU A 92 -16.23 -1.62 4.48
CA GLU A 92 -16.97 -0.40 4.16
C GLU A 92 -16.59 0.73 5.12
N ALA A 93 -16.61 0.47 6.42
CA ALA A 93 -16.21 1.44 7.44
C ALA A 93 -14.75 1.87 7.26
N PHE A 94 -13.87 0.93 6.90
CA PHE A 94 -12.46 1.24 6.59
C PHE A 94 -12.35 2.15 5.36
N VAL A 95 -13.08 1.85 4.27
CA VAL A 95 -13.09 2.69 3.06
C VAL A 95 -13.58 4.11 3.37
N ASP A 96 -14.66 4.25 4.13
CA ASP A 96 -15.19 5.57 4.49
C ASP A 96 -14.21 6.35 5.38
N GLU A 97 -13.53 5.68 6.32
CA GLU A 97 -12.46 6.27 7.12
C GLU A 97 -11.28 6.74 6.26
N GLN A 98 -10.82 5.92 5.30
CA GLN A 98 -9.74 6.31 4.40
C GLN A 98 -10.13 7.49 3.50
N VAL A 99 -11.36 7.48 2.98
CA VAL A 99 -11.89 8.60 2.18
C VAL A 99 -11.87 9.90 2.98
N GLN A 100 -12.26 9.84 4.26
CA GLN A 100 -12.24 11.01 5.13
C GLN A 100 -10.81 11.49 5.42
N ARG A 101 -9.90 10.58 5.74
CA ARG A 101 -8.47 10.89 5.94
C ARG A 101 -7.84 11.55 4.71
N ILE A 102 -8.13 11.03 3.52
CA ILE A 102 -7.64 11.61 2.26
C ILE A 102 -8.20 13.03 2.09
N ARG A 103 -9.49 13.28 2.35
CA ARG A 103 -10.08 14.62 2.27
C ARG A 103 -9.43 15.61 3.22
N GLU A 104 -9.18 15.19 4.46
CA GLU A 104 -8.55 16.03 5.49
C GLU A 104 -7.10 16.33 5.14
N GLN A 105 -6.32 15.32 4.74
CA GLN A 105 -4.92 15.49 4.39
C GLN A 105 -4.75 16.35 3.13
N VAL A 106 -5.56 16.11 2.09
CA VAL A 106 -5.44 16.83 0.82
C VAL A 106 -6.05 18.23 0.90
N GLY A 107 -7.07 18.43 1.74
CA GLY A 107 -7.78 19.71 1.86
C GLY A 107 -8.36 20.14 0.50
N SER A 108 -7.93 21.30 -0.01
CA SER A 108 -8.27 21.82 -1.35
C SER A 108 -7.24 21.50 -2.43
N GLY A 109 -6.19 20.74 -2.11
CA GLY A 109 -5.07 20.44 -3.01
C GLY A 109 -5.43 19.51 -4.16
N ARG A 110 -4.48 19.37 -5.10
CA ARG A 110 -4.53 18.43 -6.23
C ARG A 110 -3.54 17.31 -6.07
N VAL A 111 -3.94 16.12 -6.48
CA VAL A 111 -3.18 14.88 -6.34
C VAL A 111 -2.80 14.35 -7.72
N LEU A 112 -1.53 13.99 -7.87
CA LEU A 112 -1.00 13.26 -9.01
C LEU A 112 -0.76 11.80 -8.63
N LEU A 113 -1.14 10.87 -9.50
CA LEU A 113 -0.89 9.44 -9.31
C LEU A 113 -0.30 8.82 -10.58
N GLY A 114 0.76 8.03 -10.43
CA GLY A 114 1.22 7.11 -11.48
C GLY A 114 0.34 5.86 -11.50
N LEU A 115 -0.42 5.70 -12.59
CA LEU A 115 -1.29 4.54 -12.77
C LEU A 115 -0.57 3.49 -13.61
N SER A 116 -0.48 2.26 -13.10
CA SER A 116 0.20 1.14 -13.78
C SER A 116 -0.75 0.10 -14.35
N GLY A 117 -2.03 0.11 -13.94
CA GLY A 117 -2.99 -0.97 -14.20
C GLY A 117 -2.90 -2.14 -13.22
N GLY A 118 -1.92 -2.13 -12.31
CA GLY A 118 -1.88 -3.04 -11.16
C GLY A 118 -3.00 -2.76 -10.16
N VAL A 119 -3.32 -3.74 -9.32
CA VAL A 119 -4.41 -3.63 -8.34
C VAL A 119 -4.17 -2.47 -7.36
N ASP A 120 -2.96 -2.30 -6.86
CA ASP A 120 -2.67 -1.33 -5.81
C ASP A 120 -2.83 0.12 -6.31
N SER A 121 -2.23 0.45 -7.46
CA SER A 121 -2.38 1.77 -8.07
C SER A 121 -3.83 2.03 -8.50
N SER A 122 -4.55 1.00 -8.95
CA SER A 122 -5.96 1.07 -9.33
C SER A 122 -6.87 1.37 -8.13
N VAL A 123 -6.70 0.66 -7.02
CA VAL A 123 -7.50 0.88 -5.80
C VAL A 123 -7.16 2.25 -5.19
N ALA A 124 -5.88 2.63 -5.16
CA ALA A 124 -5.47 3.96 -4.70
C ALA A 124 -6.13 5.06 -5.53
N ALA A 125 -6.14 4.93 -6.87
CA ALA A 125 -6.81 5.87 -7.76
C ALA A 125 -8.30 6.01 -7.44
N LEU A 126 -9.01 4.89 -7.31
CA LEU A 126 -10.45 4.89 -7.03
C LEU A 126 -10.78 5.45 -5.65
N LEU A 127 -9.98 5.15 -4.62
CA LEU A 127 -10.17 5.71 -3.28
C LEU A 127 -9.93 7.21 -3.24
N ILE A 128 -8.85 7.68 -3.87
CA ILE A 128 -8.54 9.10 -3.95
C ILE A 128 -9.63 9.81 -4.77
N HIS A 129 -10.04 9.27 -5.91
CA HIS A 129 -11.12 9.85 -6.71
C HIS A 129 -12.43 9.95 -5.92
N ARG A 130 -12.81 8.90 -5.18
CA ARG A 130 -13.98 8.94 -4.28
C ARG A 130 -13.87 10.03 -3.21
N ALA A 131 -12.66 10.33 -2.77
CA ALA A 131 -12.40 11.36 -1.77
C ALA A 131 -12.45 12.78 -2.35
N ILE A 132 -11.79 13.05 -3.47
CA ILE A 132 -11.52 14.42 -3.95
C ILE A 132 -11.99 14.71 -5.39
N GLY A 133 -12.58 13.73 -6.08
CA GLY A 133 -13.13 13.86 -7.43
C GLY A 133 -12.06 14.23 -8.47
N ASP A 134 -12.38 15.24 -9.28
CA ASP A 134 -11.57 15.72 -10.42
C ASP A 134 -10.25 16.38 -10.02
N ARG A 135 -9.98 16.50 -8.70
CA ARG A 135 -8.68 16.98 -8.20
C ARG A 135 -7.60 15.91 -8.25
N LEU A 136 -7.95 14.66 -8.55
CA LEU A 136 -7.03 13.60 -8.90
C LEU A 136 -6.72 13.63 -10.40
N VAL A 137 -5.44 13.63 -10.73
CA VAL A 137 -4.94 13.38 -12.09
C VAL A 137 -4.09 12.11 -12.10
N CYS A 138 -4.45 11.17 -12.97
CA CYS A 138 -3.66 9.98 -13.20
C CYS A 138 -2.77 10.15 -14.44
N VAL A 139 -1.51 9.74 -14.36
CA VAL A 139 -0.63 9.60 -15.52
C VAL A 139 -0.38 8.11 -15.73
N PHE A 140 -0.65 7.66 -16.95
CA PHE A 140 -0.41 6.29 -17.40
C PHE A 140 0.64 6.31 -18.51
N VAL A 141 1.77 5.66 -18.26
CA VAL A 141 2.88 5.57 -19.21
C VAL A 141 2.81 4.22 -19.91
N ASP A 142 2.45 4.23 -21.18
CA ASP A 142 2.51 3.04 -22.03
C ASP A 142 3.93 2.89 -22.56
N HIS A 143 4.72 2.05 -21.88
CA HIS A 143 6.11 1.78 -22.24
C HIS A 143 6.25 0.64 -23.26
N GLY A 144 5.16 0.08 -23.78
CA GLY A 144 5.19 -1.00 -24.78
C GLY A 144 5.62 -2.37 -24.26
N LEU A 145 5.69 -2.56 -22.93
CA LEU A 145 6.02 -3.85 -22.29
C LEU A 145 4.84 -4.43 -21.51
N LEU A 146 3.63 -3.92 -21.76
CA LEU A 146 2.39 -4.37 -21.13
C LEU A 146 1.89 -5.67 -21.76
N ARG A 147 0.93 -6.33 -21.11
CA ARG A 147 0.25 -7.48 -21.71
C ARG A 147 -0.68 -7.02 -22.83
N LYS A 148 -1.01 -7.94 -23.73
CA LYS A 148 -1.92 -7.68 -24.85
C LYS A 148 -3.26 -7.11 -24.36
N GLY A 149 -3.60 -5.91 -24.81
CA GLY A 149 -4.86 -5.21 -24.50
C GLY A 149 -4.94 -4.60 -23.09
N GLU A 150 -3.88 -4.68 -22.28
CA GLU A 150 -3.87 -4.16 -20.92
C GLU A 150 -4.00 -2.63 -20.88
N GLY A 151 -3.25 -1.93 -21.73
CA GLY A 151 -3.33 -0.45 -21.80
C GLY A 151 -4.73 0.05 -22.14
N ASP A 152 -5.39 -0.57 -23.11
CA ASP A 152 -6.75 -0.20 -23.51
C ASP A 152 -7.77 -0.50 -22.40
N ALA A 153 -7.64 -1.64 -21.71
CA ALA A 153 -8.49 -1.98 -20.58
C ALA A 153 -8.35 -0.99 -19.42
N VAL A 154 -7.12 -0.55 -19.13
CA VAL A 154 -6.85 0.47 -18.10
C VAL A 154 -7.49 1.81 -18.50
N ARG A 155 -7.31 2.27 -19.74
CA ARG A 155 -7.95 3.52 -20.20
C ARG A 155 -9.47 3.44 -20.13
N ALA A 156 -10.07 2.34 -20.60
CA ALA A 156 -11.51 2.15 -20.57
C ALA A 156 -12.09 2.18 -19.14
N LEU A 157 -11.41 1.54 -18.18
CA LEU A 157 -11.85 1.54 -16.79
C LEU A 157 -11.77 2.95 -16.19
N PHE A 158 -10.62 3.62 -16.30
CA PHE A 158 -10.38 4.84 -15.55
C PHE A 158 -10.94 6.09 -16.23
N ALA A 159 -10.71 6.26 -17.53
CA ALA A 159 -11.16 7.43 -18.27
C ALA A 159 -12.62 7.32 -18.69
N ASP A 160 -13.06 6.17 -19.23
CA ASP A 160 -14.40 6.06 -19.82
C ASP A 160 -15.46 5.74 -18.75
N GLN A 161 -15.22 4.73 -17.91
CA GLN A 161 -16.20 4.28 -16.92
C GLN A 161 -16.22 5.14 -15.66
N HIS A 162 -15.05 5.48 -15.12
CA HIS A 162 -14.93 6.26 -13.89
C HIS A 162 -14.73 7.76 -14.11
N GLN A 163 -14.55 8.21 -15.35
CA GLN A 163 -14.37 9.64 -15.69
C GLN A 163 -13.21 10.31 -14.92
N ILE A 164 -12.19 9.54 -14.54
CA ILE A 164 -11.00 10.05 -13.86
C ILE A 164 -10.13 10.75 -14.90
N GLN A 165 -9.69 11.97 -14.56
CA GLN A 165 -8.75 12.71 -15.42
C GLN A 165 -7.47 11.89 -15.61
N MET A 166 -7.23 11.45 -16.84
CA MET A 166 -6.12 10.59 -17.19
C MET A 166 -5.27 11.20 -18.31
N ILE A 167 -3.96 11.22 -18.12
CA ILE A 167 -2.98 11.52 -19.15
C ILE A 167 -2.33 10.21 -19.55
N SER A 168 -2.63 9.74 -20.75
CA SER A 168 -1.90 8.63 -21.37
C SER A 168 -0.69 9.16 -22.12
N VAL A 169 0.48 8.58 -21.86
CA VAL A 169 1.72 8.88 -22.56
C VAL A 169 2.14 7.62 -23.30
N ASP A 170 2.10 7.66 -24.64
CA ASP A 170 2.71 6.64 -25.47
C ASP A 170 4.22 6.88 -25.52
N ALA A 171 4.98 5.95 -24.94
CA ALA A 171 6.43 5.98 -24.90
C ALA A 171 7.04 4.67 -25.44
N GLN A 172 6.28 3.88 -26.18
CA GLN A 172 6.71 2.56 -26.64
C GLN A 172 8.03 2.62 -27.41
N ASP A 173 8.13 3.48 -28.43
CA ASP A 173 9.32 3.57 -29.28
C ASP A 173 10.57 3.98 -28.50
N GLN A 174 10.42 4.88 -27.52
CA GLN A 174 11.52 5.33 -26.67
C GLN A 174 12.05 4.20 -25.79
N PHE A 175 11.16 3.46 -25.13
CA PHE A 175 11.55 2.36 -24.25
C PHE A 175 12.15 1.19 -25.03
N LEU A 176 11.51 0.78 -26.13
CA LEU A 176 12.01 -0.31 -26.95
C LEU A 176 13.34 0.04 -27.63
N GLY A 177 13.53 1.29 -28.05
CA GLY A 177 14.77 1.77 -28.62
C GLY A 177 15.95 1.73 -27.64
N GLU A 178 15.76 2.21 -26.41
CA GLU A 178 16.80 2.21 -25.37
C GLU A 178 17.10 0.81 -24.83
N LEU A 179 16.16 -0.13 -24.94
CA LEU A 179 16.35 -1.52 -24.55
C LEU A 179 16.99 -2.38 -25.66
N ALA A 180 17.15 -1.84 -26.87
CA ALA A 180 17.70 -2.57 -27.99
C ALA A 180 19.13 -3.02 -27.72
N GLY A 181 19.40 -4.32 -27.84
CA GLY A 181 20.72 -4.90 -27.60
C GLY A 181 21.11 -5.08 -26.13
N VAL A 182 20.29 -4.65 -25.18
CA VAL A 182 20.54 -4.86 -23.75
C VAL A 182 20.12 -6.28 -23.36
N SER A 183 21.07 -7.06 -22.85
CA SER A 183 20.82 -8.44 -22.39
C SER A 183 20.76 -8.54 -20.86
N ASP A 184 21.59 -7.77 -20.17
CA ASP A 184 21.69 -7.78 -18.71
C ASP A 184 20.37 -7.34 -18.04
N PRO A 185 19.81 -8.14 -17.12
CA PRO A 185 18.52 -7.85 -16.51
C PRO A 185 18.55 -6.64 -15.58
N GLU A 186 19.65 -6.38 -14.87
CA GLU A 186 19.76 -5.24 -13.96
C GLU A 186 19.89 -3.94 -14.74
N GLU A 187 20.62 -3.95 -15.85
CA GLU A 187 20.70 -2.82 -16.75
C GLU A 187 19.33 -2.50 -17.38
N LYS A 188 18.57 -3.53 -17.79
CA LYS A 188 17.17 -3.33 -18.23
C LYS A 188 16.33 -2.65 -17.17
N ARG A 189 16.41 -3.10 -15.91
CA ARG A 189 15.66 -2.49 -14.79
C ARG A 189 16.01 -1.02 -14.61
N LYS A 190 17.30 -0.67 -14.65
CA LYS A 190 17.77 0.72 -14.53
C LYS A 190 17.28 1.59 -15.69
N ILE A 191 17.36 1.10 -16.92
CA ILE A 191 16.88 1.82 -18.12
C ILE A 191 15.37 2.07 -18.01
N ILE A 192 14.57 1.04 -17.73
CA ILE A 192 13.12 1.15 -17.60
C ILE A 192 12.74 2.14 -16.49
N GLY A 193 13.36 2.01 -15.31
CA GLY A 193 13.09 2.90 -14.18
C GLY A 193 13.41 4.37 -14.50
N ARG A 194 14.59 4.63 -15.09
CA ARG A 194 15.00 5.98 -15.50
C ARG A 194 14.04 6.57 -16.52
N LEU A 195 13.68 5.81 -17.56
CA LEU A 195 12.76 6.28 -18.60
C LEU A 195 11.37 6.55 -18.05
N PHE A 196 10.87 5.68 -17.16
CA PHE A 196 9.57 5.89 -16.51
C PHE A 196 9.54 7.20 -15.72
N VAL A 197 10.57 7.44 -14.89
CA VAL A 197 10.75 8.68 -14.15
C VAL A 197 10.71 9.89 -15.09
N VAL A 198 11.57 9.90 -16.12
CA VAL A 198 11.65 11.02 -17.08
C VAL A 198 10.31 11.27 -17.77
N THR A 199 9.65 10.23 -18.24
CA THR A 199 8.37 10.31 -18.96
C THR A 199 7.23 10.76 -18.05
N PHE A 200 7.12 10.19 -16.86
CA PHE A 200 6.11 10.55 -15.87
C PHE A 200 6.25 12.01 -15.43
N TYR A 201 7.45 12.45 -15.06
CA TYR A 201 7.68 13.84 -14.67
C TYR A 201 7.54 14.81 -15.84
N GLY A 202 7.92 14.41 -17.05
CA GLY A 202 7.70 15.17 -18.27
C GLY A 202 6.21 15.43 -18.53
N ALA A 203 5.34 14.46 -18.22
CA ALA A 203 3.89 14.64 -18.27
C ALA A 203 3.38 15.50 -17.10
N ALA A 204 3.88 15.25 -15.89
CA ALA A 204 3.48 15.99 -14.69
C ALA A 204 3.80 17.47 -14.76
N ARG A 205 4.95 17.87 -15.33
CA ARG A 205 5.35 19.29 -15.50
C ARG A 205 4.43 20.08 -16.43
N LYS A 206 3.69 19.41 -17.31
CA LYS A 206 2.69 20.04 -18.17
C LYS A 206 1.38 20.33 -17.43
N LEU A 207 1.22 19.74 -16.24
CA LEU A 207 0.11 20.04 -15.37
C LEU A 207 0.38 21.38 -14.67
N GLY A 208 -0.70 22.12 -14.39
CA GLY A 208 -0.64 23.23 -13.44
C GLY A 208 -0.29 22.74 -12.02
N LYS A 209 -0.54 23.57 -11.01
CA LYS A 209 -0.21 23.25 -9.62
C LYS A 209 -0.71 21.85 -9.19
N ILE A 210 0.21 21.05 -8.65
CA ILE A 210 -0.01 19.77 -7.98
C ILE A 210 0.62 19.89 -6.59
N ASP A 211 -0.10 19.45 -5.55
CA ASP A 211 0.34 19.55 -4.16
C ASP A 211 0.82 18.19 -3.62
N PHE A 212 0.25 17.09 -4.12
CA PHE A 212 0.52 15.74 -3.64
C PHE A 212 0.92 14.77 -4.76
N LEU A 213 1.84 13.86 -4.43
CA LEU A 213 2.12 12.65 -5.18
C LEU A 213 1.57 11.46 -4.41
N ALA A 214 0.62 10.76 -5.01
CA ALA A 214 0.06 9.54 -4.45
C ALA A 214 0.88 8.31 -4.84
N GLN A 215 0.96 7.36 -3.92
CA GLN A 215 1.58 6.05 -4.14
C GLN A 215 0.65 4.95 -3.61
N GLY A 216 0.56 3.85 -4.36
CA GLY A 216 -0.22 2.66 -3.96
C GLY A 216 0.50 1.77 -2.94
N THR A 217 1.38 2.33 -2.10
CA THR A 217 2.14 1.56 -1.09
C THR A 217 1.18 0.81 -0.18
N ILE A 218 1.30 -0.52 -0.11
CA ILE A 218 0.42 -1.35 0.73
C ILE A 218 1.09 -1.71 2.06
N TYR A 219 0.27 -2.04 3.06
CA TYR A 219 0.75 -2.45 4.38
C TYR A 219 1.77 -3.62 4.35
N ALA A 220 1.66 -4.53 3.39
CA ALA A 220 2.65 -5.60 3.20
C ALA A 220 4.06 -5.06 2.85
N ASP A 221 4.14 -3.99 2.06
CA ASP A 221 5.41 -3.34 1.69
C ASP A 221 6.07 -2.68 2.90
N VAL A 222 5.26 -2.13 3.81
CA VAL A 222 5.72 -1.53 5.07
C VAL A 222 6.25 -2.63 5.97
N ILE A 223 5.48 -3.70 6.16
CA ILE A 223 5.88 -4.88 6.94
C ILE A 223 7.22 -5.40 6.42
N GLU A 224 7.37 -5.63 5.12
CA GLU A 224 8.59 -6.20 4.56
C GLU A 224 9.81 -5.28 4.77
N SER A 225 9.62 -3.96 4.70
CA SER A 225 10.71 -3.01 4.99
C SER A 225 11.06 -2.87 6.47
N GLN A 226 10.11 -3.16 7.38
CA GLN A 226 10.29 -3.05 8.83
C GLN A 226 10.60 -4.39 9.50
N ASN A 227 10.49 -5.50 8.77
CA ASN A 227 10.76 -6.84 9.29
C ASN A 227 12.28 -7.01 9.49
N PRO A 228 12.75 -7.19 10.74
CA PRO A 228 14.17 -7.32 11.04
C PRO A 228 14.76 -8.64 10.51
N ALA A 229 14.00 -9.74 10.50
CA ALA A 229 14.45 -11.06 10.04
C ALA A 229 14.73 -11.09 8.53
N LYS A 230 13.99 -10.28 7.75
CA LYS A 230 14.20 -10.13 6.30
C LYS A 230 15.24 -9.06 5.93
N GLY A 231 16.01 -8.59 6.90
CA GLY A 231 17.14 -7.69 6.66
C GLY A 231 16.72 -6.29 6.20
N GLY A 232 15.57 -5.78 6.67
CA GLY A 232 15.12 -4.40 6.43
C GLY A 232 15.32 -3.99 4.96
N SER A 233 14.60 -4.64 4.05
CA SER A 233 14.79 -4.52 2.60
C SER A 233 14.56 -3.08 2.10
N LEU A 234 15.58 -2.23 2.25
CA LEU A 234 15.77 -1.00 1.50
C LEU A 234 16.17 -1.32 0.05
N ALA A 235 16.80 -2.47 -0.19
CA ALA A 235 17.40 -2.83 -1.47
C ALA A 235 16.39 -3.19 -2.58
N ILE A 236 15.21 -3.72 -2.24
CA ILE A 236 14.22 -4.15 -3.25
C ILE A 236 13.35 -2.97 -3.75
N LYS A 237 13.44 -1.78 -3.13
CA LYS A 237 12.57 -0.64 -3.44
C LYS A 237 13.16 0.39 -4.40
N SER A 238 14.20 0.06 -5.18
CA SER A 238 14.76 0.98 -6.19
C SER A 238 13.79 1.37 -7.32
N HIS A 239 12.67 0.64 -7.48
CA HIS A 239 11.64 0.89 -8.51
C HIS A 239 10.26 1.29 -7.95
N HIS A 240 10.04 1.20 -6.63
CA HIS A 240 8.74 1.53 -6.00
C HIS A 240 8.81 2.69 -5.01
N ASN A 241 9.95 2.89 -4.35
CA ASN A 241 10.23 4.15 -3.67
C ASN A 241 10.89 5.05 -4.70
N VAL A 242 10.29 6.20 -4.95
CA VAL A 242 10.74 7.20 -5.92
C VAL A 242 12.25 7.40 -5.79
N GLY A 243 13.02 6.77 -6.68
CA GLY A 243 14.45 6.97 -6.81
C GLY A 243 14.66 8.40 -7.28
N GLY A 244 14.81 9.32 -6.32
CA GLY A 244 14.98 10.75 -6.54
C GLY A 244 13.74 11.41 -7.13
N LEU A 245 12.83 11.90 -6.28
CA LEU A 245 11.99 13.03 -6.68
C LEU A 245 12.95 14.12 -7.23
N PRO A 246 12.71 14.68 -8.42
CA PRO A 246 13.47 15.83 -8.89
C PRO A 246 13.45 16.91 -7.80
N ASP A 247 14.61 17.48 -7.47
CA ASP A 247 14.74 18.46 -6.37
C ASP A 247 13.82 19.69 -6.54
N ASP A 248 13.36 19.94 -7.77
CA ASP A 248 12.42 21.00 -8.14
C ASP A 248 10.94 20.68 -7.84
N LEU A 249 10.59 19.43 -7.54
CA LEU A 249 9.22 18.99 -7.30
C LEU A 249 8.93 18.77 -5.82
N GLN A 250 8.43 19.83 -5.18
CA GLN A 250 8.03 19.84 -3.77
C GLN A 250 6.61 19.28 -3.58
N TRP A 251 6.42 17.98 -3.80
CA TRP A 251 5.15 17.31 -3.53
C TRP A 251 5.14 16.62 -2.17
N GLN A 252 3.99 16.68 -1.51
CA GLN A 252 3.73 15.88 -0.32
C GLN A 252 3.31 14.46 -0.73
N LEU A 253 3.71 13.44 0.02
CA LEU A 253 3.30 12.07 -0.26
C LEU A 253 1.89 11.80 0.29
N LEU A 254 1.10 11.06 -0.49
CA LEU A 254 -0.20 10.52 -0.11
C LEU A 254 -0.22 8.99 -0.31
N GLU A 255 -0.25 8.23 0.77
CA GLU A 255 -0.18 6.75 0.74
C GLU A 255 -1.48 6.14 1.31
N PRO A 256 -2.59 6.09 0.54
CA PRO A 256 -3.91 5.74 1.08
C PRO A 256 -4.08 4.26 1.44
N LEU A 257 -3.16 3.37 1.04
CA LEU A 257 -3.22 1.93 1.28
C LEU A 257 -2.21 1.44 2.34
N ARG A 258 -1.53 2.39 2.99
CA ARG A 258 -0.44 2.13 3.93
C ARG A 258 -0.91 1.48 5.24
#